data_AF-A0A2D8ETE3-F1
#
_entry.id   AF-A0A2D8ETE3-F1
#
_cell.length_a   1.000
_cell.length_b   1.000
_cell.length_c   1.000
_cell.angle_alpha   90.00
_cell.angle_beta   90.00
_cell.angle_gamma   90.00
#
_symmetry.space_group_name_H-M   'P 1'
#
loop_
_entity.id
_entity.type
_entity.pdbx_description
1 polymer ?
#
loop_
_entity_poly.entity_id
_entity_poly.type
_entity_poly.pdbx_seq_one_letter_code
_entity_poly.pdbx_strand_id
1 'polypeptide(L)'
;MGFTNRKETMKPIRKDEQVYLKEYINRKFDRHRSHLESERQIDVDNSVERNLSKFKKTLNLNDMIKTVTKLSSDYIDFVDNYESRKLDKKRRLIEAGEKLQKKLSKWQSIRRWEKTPDFVGRLTGDDNPIDITDIDKFLTSVCEEETVKAYDRSKKGQAIRKLDAQREEAENALYSGGSIQAVRQYINSVFTQAGIADNVAKNLLMLSQK
;
A
#
# COMPACT_ATOMS: atom_id res chain seq x y z
N MET A 1 126.20 5.15 16.41
CA MET A 1 125.24 5.38 17.51
C MET A 1 123.94 5.79 16.85
N GLY A 2 122.76 5.19 17.01
CA GLY A 2 122.16 4.32 18.01
C GLY A 2 120.64 4.42 17.73
N PHE A 3 119.96 3.28 17.75
CA PHE A 3 118.56 3.05 17.36
C PHE A 3 117.55 3.97 18.08
N THR A 4 116.39 4.30 17.50
CA THR A 4 115.16 3.52 17.77
C THR A 4 114.03 3.92 16.80
N ASN A 5 113.67 2.98 15.91
CA ASN A 5 112.39 3.03 15.20
C ASN A 5 111.35 2.34 16.10
N ARG A 6 110.56 3.13 16.85
CA ARG A 6 109.39 2.59 17.58
C ARG A 6 108.34 2.19 16.55
N LYS A 7 108.28 0.90 16.21
CA LYS A 7 107.08 0.33 15.60
C LYS A 7 105.95 0.48 16.61
N GLU A 8 105.03 1.41 16.35
CA GLU A 8 103.71 1.40 16.98
C GLU A 8 103.06 0.06 16.65
N THR A 9 103.12 -0.87 17.61
CA THR A 9 102.35 -2.11 17.53
C THR A 9 100.90 -1.73 17.71
N MET A 10 100.18 -1.62 16.58
CA MET A 10 98.73 -1.55 16.55
C MET A 10 98.17 -2.66 17.45
N LYS A 11 97.64 -2.28 18.62
CA LYS A 11 96.96 -3.23 19.51
C LYS A 11 95.63 -3.59 18.84
N PRO A 12 95.40 -4.87 18.50
CA PRO A 12 94.12 -5.27 17.93
C PRO A 12 92.99 -5.02 18.94
N ILE A 13 91.86 -4.52 18.44
CA ILE A 13 90.65 -4.23 19.24
C ILE A 13 90.22 -5.52 19.95
N ARG A 14 89.96 -5.45 21.27
CA ARG A 14 89.52 -6.62 22.06
C ARG A 14 88.14 -7.08 21.60
N LYS A 15 87.85 -8.38 21.71
CA LYS A 15 86.58 -8.97 21.21
C LYS A 15 85.33 -8.25 21.75
N ASP A 16 85.33 -7.87 23.03
CA ASP A 16 84.22 -7.16 23.66
C ASP A 16 84.05 -5.73 23.12
N GLU A 17 85.16 -5.04 22.83
CA GLU A 17 85.17 -3.73 22.18
C GLU A 17 84.66 -3.83 20.74
N GLN A 18 84.99 -4.91 20.02
CA GLN A 18 84.45 -5.17 18.67
C GLN A 18 82.94 -5.42 18.69
N VAL A 19 82.44 -6.17 19.67
CA VAL A 19 80.99 -6.41 19.84
C VAL A 19 80.26 -5.12 20.18
N TYR A 20 80.77 -4.35 21.15
CA TYR A 20 80.19 -3.06 21.52
C TYR A 20 80.17 -2.08 20.33
N LEU A 21 81.29 -1.96 19.60
CA LEU A 21 81.36 -1.09 18.42
C LEU A 21 80.38 -1.56 17.33
N LYS A 22 80.27 -2.87 17.09
CA LYS A 22 79.30 -3.42 16.13
C LYS A 22 77.86 -3.10 16.53
N GLU A 23 77.48 -3.28 17.80
CA GLU A 23 76.14 -2.95 18.29
C GLU A 23 75.87 -1.44 18.30
N TYR A 24 76.87 -0.62 18.64
CA TYR A 24 76.77 0.83 18.59
C TYR A 24 76.59 1.33 17.16
N ILE A 25 77.37 0.79 16.23
CA ILE A 25 77.24 1.05 14.79
C ILE A 25 75.85 0.63 14.33
N ASN A 26 75.43 -0.62 14.57
CA ASN A 26 74.11 -1.11 14.17
C ASN A 26 72.99 -0.24 14.72
N ARG A 27 72.98 0.09 16.02
CA ARG A 27 71.96 0.98 16.60
C ARG A 27 71.92 2.36 15.96
N LYS A 28 73.06 2.93 15.61
CA LYS A 28 73.11 4.23 14.90
C LYS A 28 72.57 4.12 13.48
N PHE A 29 72.95 3.09 12.75
CA PHE A 29 72.45 2.83 11.40
C PHE A 29 70.95 2.50 11.40
N ASP A 30 70.48 1.71 12.35
CA ASP A 30 69.06 1.36 12.51
C ASP A 30 68.22 2.60 12.86
N ARG A 31 68.70 3.46 13.78
CA ARG A 31 68.04 4.73 14.10
C ARG A 31 67.98 5.65 12.88
N HIS A 32 69.08 5.76 12.13
CA HIS A 32 69.10 6.59 10.94
C HIS A 32 68.19 6.03 9.83
N ARG A 33 68.17 4.71 9.64
CA ARG A 33 67.26 4.02 8.72
C ARG A 33 65.81 4.25 9.10
N SER A 34 65.46 4.09 10.38
CA SER A 34 64.10 4.34 10.88
C SER A 34 63.68 5.80 10.64
N HIS A 35 64.59 6.76 10.81
CA HIS A 35 64.34 8.17 10.47
C HIS A 35 64.09 8.36 8.96
N LEU A 36 64.95 7.82 8.10
CA LEU A 36 64.79 7.89 6.64
C LEU A 36 63.49 7.19 6.16
N GLU A 37 63.11 6.07 6.78
CA GLU A 37 61.85 5.39 6.48
C GLU A 37 60.63 6.21 6.91
N SER A 38 60.74 6.97 8.01
CA SER A 38 59.70 7.92 8.45
C SER A 38 59.58 9.09 7.49
N GLU A 39 60.70 9.69 7.06
CA GLU A 39 60.73 10.75 6.05
C GLU A 39 60.14 10.26 4.72
N ARG A 40 60.51 9.05 4.29
CA ARG A 40 59.93 8.40 3.11
C ARG A 40 58.42 8.25 3.24
N GLN A 41 57.90 7.83 4.40
CA GLN A 41 56.46 7.68 4.60
C GLN A 41 55.74 9.02 4.50
N ILE A 42 56.30 10.08 5.12
CA ILE A 42 55.76 11.44 5.01
C ILE A 42 55.73 11.92 3.56
N ASP A 43 56.80 11.68 2.80
CA ASP A 43 56.87 12.04 1.38
C ASP A 43 55.86 11.26 0.53
N VAL A 44 55.68 9.97 0.82
CA VAL A 44 54.67 9.12 0.17
C VAL A 44 53.26 9.64 0.47
N ASP A 45 52.93 9.91 1.72
CA ASP A 45 51.60 10.39 2.12
C ASP A 45 51.30 11.74 1.44
N ASN A 46 52.24 12.68 1.48
CA ASN A 46 52.16 13.96 0.77
C ASN A 46 51.97 13.79 -0.74
N SER A 47 52.66 12.82 -1.35
CA SER A 47 52.55 12.52 -2.78
C SER A 47 51.20 11.92 -3.13
N VAL A 48 50.67 10.99 -2.31
CA VAL A 48 49.36 10.39 -2.49
C VAL A 48 48.26 11.45 -2.43
N GLU A 49 48.26 12.31 -1.41
CA GLU A 49 47.26 13.38 -1.28
C GLU A 49 47.25 14.31 -2.50
N ARG A 50 48.43 14.73 -2.97
CA ARG A 50 48.57 15.61 -4.14
C ARG A 50 48.16 14.93 -5.45
N ASN A 51 48.45 13.64 -5.59
CA ASN A 51 48.31 12.94 -6.86
C ASN A 51 47.01 12.13 -7.00
N LEU A 52 46.28 11.86 -5.92
CA LEU A 52 45.08 11.02 -5.94
C LEU A 52 44.01 11.54 -6.92
N SER A 53 43.78 12.86 -6.95
CA SER A 53 42.83 13.47 -7.89
C SER A 53 43.26 13.29 -9.35
N LYS A 54 44.57 13.43 -9.63
CA LYS A 54 45.14 13.19 -10.96
C LYS A 54 45.03 11.71 -11.33
N PHE A 55 45.33 10.81 -10.40
CA PHE A 55 45.23 9.36 -10.59
C PHE A 55 43.80 8.92 -10.96
N LYS A 56 42.79 9.41 -10.23
CA LYS A 56 41.37 9.17 -10.55
C LYS A 56 40.98 9.69 -11.93
N LYS A 57 41.52 10.86 -12.33
CA LYS A 57 41.31 11.43 -13.68
C LYS A 57 41.98 10.59 -14.76
N THR A 58 43.24 10.20 -14.60
CA THR A 58 44.00 9.39 -15.56
C THR A 58 43.30 8.05 -15.85
N LEU A 59 42.69 7.46 -14.83
CA LEU A 59 41.95 6.19 -14.97
C LEU A 59 40.49 6.37 -15.42
N ASN A 60 40.05 7.61 -15.73
CA ASN A 60 38.66 7.94 -16.08
C ASN A 60 37.61 7.44 -15.07
N LEU A 61 37.96 7.42 -13.77
CA LEU A 61 37.10 6.86 -12.72
C LEU A 61 36.10 7.86 -12.15
N ASN A 62 36.28 9.17 -12.39
CA ASN A 62 35.47 10.19 -11.70
C ASN A 62 33.97 10.05 -11.95
N ASP A 63 33.56 9.79 -13.19
CA ASP A 63 32.13 9.66 -13.51
C ASP A 63 31.54 8.34 -13.00
N MET A 64 32.33 7.27 -12.99
CA MET A 64 31.95 5.99 -12.39
C MET A 64 31.78 6.13 -10.87
N ILE A 65 32.73 6.77 -10.18
CA ILE A 65 32.65 7.04 -8.74
C ILE A 65 31.41 7.89 -8.44
N LYS A 66 31.18 8.99 -9.18
CA LYS A 66 29.97 9.81 -9.01
C LYS A 66 28.69 9.00 -9.19
N THR A 67 28.65 8.12 -10.19
CA THR A 67 27.49 7.27 -10.47
C THR A 67 27.25 6.29 -9.32
N VAL A 68 28.30 5.61 -8.85
CA VAL A 68 28.21 4.69 -7.71
C VAL A 68 27.79 5.42 -6.44
N THR A 69 28.37 6.57 -6.13
CA THR A 69 27.99 7.38 -4.96
C THR A 69 26.53 7.80 -5.02
N LYS A 70 26.06 8.26 -6.20
CA LYS A 70 24.66 8.63 -6.40
C LYS A 70 23.72 7.43 -6.19
N LEU A 71 23.97 6.32 -6.88
CA LEU A 71 23.14 5.12 -6.79
C LEU A 71 23.14 4.53 -5.38
N SER A 72 24.28 4.57 -4.68
CA SER A 72 24.37 4.14 -3.29
C SER A 72 23.53 5.02 -2.36
N SER A 73 23.58 6.34 -2.55
CA SER A 73 22.74 7.28 -1.78
C SER A 73 21.27 7.06 -2.06
N ASP A 74 20.87 6.99 -3.34
CA ASP A 74 19.48 6.79 -3.75
C ASP A 74 18.92 5.47 -3.19
N TYR A 75 19.74 4.42 -3.15
CA TYR A 75 19.36 3.12 -2.58
C TYR A 75 19.19 3.18 -1.06
N ILE A 76 20.15 3.78 -0.33
CA ILE A 76 20.06 3.96 1.13
C ILE A 76 18.82 4.79 1.47
N ASP A 77 18.62 5.92 0.78
CA ASP A 77 17.44 6.77 0.96
C ASP A 77 16.14 6.01 0.69
N PHE A 78 16.10 5.14 -0.33
CA PHE A 78 14.94 4.30 -0.58
C PHE A 78 14.69 3.33 0.57
N VAL A 79 15.71 2.59 1.02
CA VAL A 79 15.59 1.59 2.09
C VAL A 79 15.17 2.25 3.40
N ASP A 80 15.84 3.32 3.80
CA ASP A 80 15.58 4.03 5.06
C ASP A 80 14.16 4.62 5.10
N ASN A 81 13.65 5.04 3.95
CA ASN A 81 12.32 5.63 3.85
C ASN A 81 11.23 4.67 3.37
N TYR A 82 11.56 3.42 3.04
CA TYR A 82 10.62 2.48 2.39
C TYR A 82 9.39 2.24 3.26
N GLU A 83 9.60 1.82 4.50
CA GLU A 83 8.51 1.50 5.42
C GLU A 83 7.69 2.75 5.76
N SER A 84 8.34 3.88 6.02
CA SER A 84 7.66 5.16 6.27
C SER A 84 6.78 5.57 5.10
N ARG A 85 7.28 5.46 3.86
CA ARG A 85 6.51 5.76 2.64
C ARG A 85 5.37 4.77 2.43
N LYS A 86 5.59 3.47 2.69
CA LYS A 86 4.54 2.44 2.62
C LYS A 86 3.41 2.75 3.61
N LEU A 87 3.75 3.03 4.86
CA LEU A 87 2.79 3.35 5.92
C LEU A 87 2.05 4.66 5.66
N ASP A 88 2.73 5.72 5.21
CA ASP A 88 2.08 6.99 4.87
C ASP A 88 1.07 6.82 3.74
N LYS A 89 1.43 6.08 2.68
CA LYS A 89 0.50 5.77 1.58
C LYS A 89 -0.68 4.93 2.07
N LYS A 90 -0.44 3.88 2.87
CA LYS A 90 -1.50 3.03 3.45
C LYS A 90 -2.46 3.84 4.32
N ARG A 91 -1.93 4.70 5.19
CA ARG A 91 -2.71 5.60 6.05
C ARG A 91 -3.58 6.55 5.24
N ARG A 92 -3.01 7.23 4.23
CA ARG A 92 -3.78 8.15 3.36
C ARG A 92 -4.92 7.44 2.63
N LEU A 93 -4.69 6.20 2.19
CA LEU A 93 -5.72 5.38 1.57
C LEU A 93 -6.85 5.06 2.55
N ILE A 94 -6.53 4.62 3.77
CA ILE A 94 -7.50 4.39 4.85
C ILE A 94 -8.30 5.65 5.14
N GLU A 95 -7.63 6.80 5.34
CA GLU A 95 -8.29 8.08 5.61
C GLU A 95 -9.25 8.50 4.49
N ALA A 96 -8.89 8.25 3.23
CA ALA A 96 -9.76 8.50 2.09
C ALA A 96 -10.97 7.56 2.08
N GLY A 97 -10.76 6.27 2.37
CA GLY A 97 -11.81 5.27 2.52
C GLY A 97 -12.80 5.61 3.62
N GLU A 98 -12.31 5.97 4.81
CA GLU A 98 -13.15 6.35 5.95
C GLU A 98 -14.02 7.58 5.64
N LYS A 99 -13.45 8.57 4.93
CA LYS A 99 -14.21 9.74 4.45
C LYS A 99 -15.33 9.34 3.50
N LEU A 100 -15.07 8.43 2.57
CA LEU A 100 -16.08 7.91 1.65
C LEU A 100 -17.16 7.13 2.42
N GLN A 101 -16.75 6.20 3.29
CA GLN A 101 -17.66 5.37 4.09
C GLN A 101 -18.56 6.25 4.95
N LYS A 102 -18.00 7.23 5.66
CA LYS A 102 -18.78 8.20 6.47
C LYS A 102 -19.80 8.96 5.63
N LYS A 103 -19.45 9.38 4.41
CA LYS A 103 -20.39 10.05 3.50
C LYS A 103 -21.51 9.12 3.07
N LEU A 104 -21.19 7.86 2.74
CA LEU A 104 -22.17 6.86 2.36
C LEU A 104 -23.06 6.44 3.53
N SER A 105 -22.53 6.30 4.75
CA SER A 105 -23.32 6.02 5.96
C SER A 105 -24.33 7.13 6.25
N LYS A 106 -23.96 8.39 6.01
CA LYS A 106 -24.90 9.52 6.12
C LYS A 106 -26.04 9.40 5.11
N TRP A 107 -25.74 9.04 3.86
CA TRP A 107 -26.78 8.84 2.86
C TRP A 107 -27.63 7.60 3.11
N GLN A 108 -27.01 6.52 3.59
CA GLN A 108 -27.69 5.30 4.01
C GLN A 108 -28.75 5.60 5.05
N SER A 109 -28.47 6.42 6.06
CA SER A 109 -29.48 6.78 7.08
C SER A 109 -30.59 7.67 6.53
N ILE A 110 -30.25 8.65 5.68
CA ILE A 110 -31.22 9.58 5.07
C ILE A 110 -32.16 8.84 4.11
N ARG A 111 -31.61 7.97 3.27
CA ARG A 111 -32.32 7.24 2.21
C ARG A 111 -32.87 5.89 2.67
N ARG A 112 -32.46 5.46 3.87
CA ARG A 112 -32.77 4.16 4.47
C ARG A 112 -32.38 3.00 3.55
N TRP A 113 -31.13 3.01 3.06
CA TRP A 113 -30.62 1.86 2.30
C TRP A 113 -30.50 0.64 3.20
N GLU A 114 -30.82 -0.52 2.65
CA GLU A 114 -30.79 -1.78 3.42
C GLU A 114 -29.35 -2.16 3.81
N LYS A 115 -28.39 -1.89 2.91
CA LYS A 115 -26.98 -2.22 3.11
C LYS A 115 -26.24 -1.08 3.80
N THR A 116 -25.41 -1.46 4.77
CA THR A 116 -24.45 -0.54 5.41
C THR A 116 -23.12 -0.57 4.65
N PRO A 117 -22.52 0.58 4.32
CA PRO A 117 -21.20 0.60 3.71
C PRO A 117 -20.14 0.13 4.71
N ASP A 118 -19.38 -0.91 4.33
CA ASP A 118 -18.27 -1.46 5.11
C ASP A 118 -17.20 -2.00 4.14
N PHE A 119 -16.20 -1.17 3.85
CA PHE A 119 -15.15 -1.49 2.87
C PHE A 119 -13.75 -1.00 3.29
N VAL A 120 -13.63 -0.42 4.48
CA VAL A 120 -12.33 -0.09 5.08
C VAL A 120 -11.99 -1.20 6.06
N GLY A 121 -11.01 -2.03 5.71
CA GLY A 121 -10.56 -3.12 6.57
C GLY A 121 -10.10 -2.58 7.93
N ARG A 122 -10.64 -3.13 9.02
CA ARG A 122 -10.25 -2.75 10.39
C ARG A 122 -8.86 -3.27 10.71
N LEU A 123 -7.81 -2.56 10.29
CA LEU A 123 -6.43 -2.80 10.77
C LEU A 123 -5.98 -4.27 10.68
N THR A 124 -6.62 -5.12 9.87
CA THR A 124 -6.21 -6.50 9.68
C THR A 124 -4.94 -6.47 8.85
N GLY A 125 -4.06 -7.45 9.07
CA GLY A 125 -2.74 -7.54 8.46
C GLY A 125 -2.70 -7.66 6.92
N ASP A 126 -3.78 -7.29 6.23
CA ASP A 126 -3.85 -7.19 4.78
C ASP A 126 -2.95 -6.06 4.26
N ASP A 127 -2.21 -6.39 3.20
CA ASP A 127 -1.40 -5.43 2.46
C ASP A 127 -2.27 -4.40 1.72
N ASN A 128 -3.52 -4.73 1.39
CA ASN A 128 -4.46 -3.83 0.76
C ASN A 128 -5.64 -3.48 1.70
N PRO A 129 -5.71 -2.25 2.26
CA PRO A 129 -6.75 -1.88 3.22
C PRO A 129 -8.13 -1.62 2.60
N ILE A 130 -8.21 -1.46 1.27
CA ILE A 130 -9.45 -1.09 0.56
C ILE A 130 -9.48 -1.79 -0.81
N ASP A 131 -10.55 -2.53 -1.09
CA ASP A 131 -10.86 -3.04 -2.44
C ASP A 131 -11.86 -2.12 -3.14
N ILE A 132 -11.46 -1.57 -4.28
CA ILE A 132 -12.31 -0.71 -5.13
C ILE A 132 -13.51 -1.49 -5.66
N THR A 133 -13.34 -2.79 -5.94
CA THR A 133 -14.39 -3.66 -6.45
C THR A 133 -15.55 -3.77 -5.46
N ASP A 134 -15.27 -3.78 -4.16
CA ASP A 134 -16.29 -3.86 -3.13
C ASP A 134 -17.06 -2.54 -2.97
N ILE A 135 -16.38 -1.40 -3.17
CA ILE A 135 -17.02 -0.09 -3.27
C ILE A 135 -17.98 -0.06 -4.46
N ASP A 136 -17.54 -0.51 -5.65
CA ASP A 136 -18.36 -0.49 -6.86
C ASP A 136 -19.57 -1.42 -6.75
N LYS A 137 -19.39 -2.63 -6.17
CA LYS A 137 -20.50 -3.54 -5.87
C LYS A 137 -21.51 -2.90 -4.92
N PHE A 138 -21.04 -2.23 -3.86
CA PHE A 138 -21.91 -1.52 -2.93
C PHE A 138 -22.71 -0.41 -3.64
N LEU A 139 -22.02 0.44 -4.40
CA LEU A 139 -22.63 1.54 -5.14
C LEU A 139 -23.65 1.06 -6.17
N THR A 140 -23.33 -0.02 -6.88
CA THR A 140 -24.25 -0.66 -7.84
C THR A 140 -25.51 -1.13 -7.11
N SER A 141 -25.35 -1.83 -5.99
CA SER A 141 -26.48 -2.33 -5.22
C SER A 141 -27.40 -1.23 -4.68
N VAL A 142 -26.85 -0.13 -4.15
CA VAL A 142 -27.69 0.98 -3.66
C VAL A 142 -28.30 1.79 -4.80
N CYS A 143 -27.64 1.83 -5.96
CA CYS A 143 -28.19 2.42 -7.18
C CYS A 143 -29.40 1.64 -7.70
N GLU A 144 -29.31 0.30 -7.72
CA GLU A 144 -30.43 -0.58 -8.03
C GLU A 144 -31.61 -0.33 -7.08
N GLU A 145 -31.35 -0.24 -5.77
CA GLU A 145 -32.37 0.05 -4.76
C GLU A 145 -33.08 1.39 -5.01
N GLU A 146 -32.32 2.48 -5.26
CA GLU A 146 -32.90 3.78 -5.58
C GLU A 146 -33.69 3.75 -6.90
N THR A 147 -33.23 2.95 -7.88
CA THR A 147 -33.90 2.78 -9.18
C THR A 147 -35.23 2.04 -9.03
N VAL A 148 -35.28 0.98 -8.22
CA VAL A 148 -36.53 0.28 -7.89
C VAL A 148 -37.50 1.22 -7.18
N LYS A 149 -37.03 1.97 -6.16
CA LYS A 149 -37.86 2.98 -5.49
C LYS A 149 -38.41 4.04 -6.44
N ALA A 150 -37.61 4.46 -7.43
CA ALA A 150 -38.05 5.41 -8.46
C ALA A 150 -39.07 4.77 -9.41
N TYR A 151 -38.86 3.52 -9.81
CA TYR A 151 -39.80 2.75 -10.63
C TYR A 151 -41.15 2.58 -9.94
N ASP A 152 -41.16 2.25 -8.65
CA ASP A 152 -42.38 2.08 -7.87
C ASP A 152 -43.21 3.37 -7.77
N ARG A 153 -42.52 4.52 -7.73
CA ARG A 153 -43.16 5.85 -7.76
C ARG A 153 -43.69 6.25 -9.13
N SER A 154 -43.19 5.63 -10.20
CA SER A 154 -43.61 5.91 -11.57
C SER A 154 -45.05 5.46 -11.85
N LYS A 155 -45.60 5.86 -13.00
CA LYS A 155 -46.92 5.40 -13.46
C LYS A 155 -47.01 3.87 -13.57
N LYS A 156 -45.91 3.21 -13.97
CA LYS A 156 -45.86 1.74 -14.07
C LYS A 156 -45.94 1.08 -12.69
N GLY A 157 -45.19 1.61 -11.72
CA GLY A 157 -45.26 1.15 -10.32
C GLY A 157 -46.62 1.43 -9.67
N GLN A 158 -47.25 2.56 -9.99
CA GLN A 158 -48.63 2.86 -9.55
C GLN A 158 -49.64 1.87 -10.13
N ALA A 159 -49.47 1.42 -11.38
CA ALA A 159 -50.32 0.40 -11.97
C ALA A 159 -50.22 -0.93 -11.22
N ILE A 160 -49.01 -1.34 -10.80
CA ILE A 160 -48.80 -2.53 -9.98
C ILE A 160 -49.50 -2.37 -8.62
N ARG A 161 -49.29 -1.24 -7.92
CA ARG A 161 -49.97 -0.99 -6.63
C ARG A 161 -51.50 -0.96 -6.74
N LYS A 162 -52.03 -0.43 -7.85
CA LYS A 162 -53.47 -0.46 -8.11
C LYS A 162 -53.96 -1.89 -8.31
N LEU A 163 -53.20 -2.72 -9.01
CA LEU A 163 -53.51 -4.13 -9.20
C LEU A 163 -53.51 -4.89 -7.86
N ASP A 164 -52.54 -4.61 -6.98
CA ASP A 164 -52.49 -5.21 -5.64
C ASP A 164 -53.69 -4.79 -4.77
N ALA A 165 -54.08 -3.51 -4.80
CA ALA A 165 -55.27 -3.02 -4.10
C ALA A 165 -56.56 -3.66 -4.64
N GLN A 166 -56.67 -3.82 -5.96
CA GLN A 166 -57.79 -4.53 -6.59
C GLN A 166 -57.84 -6.00 -6.16
N ARG A 167 -56.69 -6.66 -6.01
CA ARG A 167 -56.62 -8.02 -5.47
C ARG A 167 -57.14 -8.07 -4.03
N GLU A 168 -56.70 -7.15 -3.17
CA GLU A 168 -57.14 -7.05 -1.78
C GLU A 168 -58.66 -6.76 -1.68
N GLU A 169 -59.20 -5.88 -2.52
CA GLU A 169 -60.64 -5.62 -2.60
C GLU A 169 -61.44 -6.88 -2.97
N ALA A 170 -60.95 -7.67 -3.93
CA ALA A 170 -61.57 -8.93 -4.31
C ALA A 170 -61.52 -9.99 -3.20
N GLU A 171 -60.38 -10.09 -2.49
CA GLU A 171 -60.21 -10.98 -1.33
C GLU A 171 -61.15 -10.56 -0.17
N ASN A 172 -61.20 -9.27 0.15
CA ASN A 172 -62.10 -8.74 1.18
C ASN A 172 -63.58 -8.99 0.84
N ALA A 173 -63.97 -8.81 -0.42
CA ALA A 173 -65.33 -9.11 -0.88
C ALA A 173 -65.66 -10.60 -0.69
N LEU A 174 -64.72 -11.50 -0.98
CA LEU A 174 -64.89 -12.94 -0.76
C LEU A 174 -65.15 -13.28 0.71
N TYR A 175 -64.47 -12.61 1.63
CA TYR A 175 -64.60 -12.85 3.07
C TYR A 175 -65.68 -12.00 3.77
N SER A 176 -66.36 -11.12 3.04
CA SER A 176 -67.37 -10.19 3.60
C SER A 176 -68.66 -10.84 4.08
N GLY A 177 -68.90 -12.13 3.79
CA GLY A 177 -70.12 -12.84 4.16
C GLY A 177 -71.35 -12.51 3.31
N GLY A 178 -71.19 -11.78 2.19
CA GLY A 178 -72.26 -11.51 1.23
C GLY A 178 -72.75 -12.77 0.49
N SER A 179 -73.90 -12.66 -0.20
CA SER A 179 -74.40 -13.77 -1.02
C SER A 179 -73.41 -14.10 -2.15
N ILE A 180 -73.30 -15.38 -2.51
CA ILE A 180 -72.35 -15.85 -3.53
C ILE A 180 -72.48 -15.09 -4.86
N GLN A 181 -73.71 -14.70 -5.22
CA GLN A 181 -73.99 -13.95 -6.44
C GLN A 181 -73.50 -12.51 -6.37
N ALA A 182 -73.72 -11.82 -5.24
CA ALA A 182 -73.27 -10.44 -5.05
C ALA A 182 -71.73 -10.35 -4.97
N VAL A 183 -71.11 -11.25 -4.21
CA VAL A 183 -69.64 -11.37 -4.11
C VAL A 183 -69.04 -11.63 -5.49
N ARG A 184 -69.62 -12.54 -6.28
CA ARG A 184 -69.12 -12.87 -7.61
C ARG A 184 -69.23 -11.73 -8.61
N GLN A 185 -70.35 -11.00 -8.61
CA GLN A 185 -70.52 -9.80 -9.46
C GLN A 185 -69.50 -8.72 -9.11
N TYR A 186 -69.25 -8.50 -7.82
CA TYR A 186 -68.25 -7.54 -7.37
C TYR A 186 -66.84 -7.93 -7.84
N ILE A 187 -66.41 -9.17 -7.61
CA ILE A 187 -65.11 -9.69 -8.05
C ILE A 187 -64.94 -9.58 -9.57
N ASN A 188 -65.97 -9.89 -10.36
CA ASN A 188 -65.91 -9.72 -11.82
C ASN A 188 -65.73 -8.25 -12.23
N SER A 189 -66.40 -7.32 -11.55
CA SER A 189 -66.21 -5.89 -11.81
C SER A 189 -64.78 -5.42 -11.53
N VAL A 190 -64.18 -5.92 -10.44
CA VAL A 190 -62.76 -5.69 -10.10
C VAL A 190 -61.83 -6.27 -11.16
N PHE A 191 -62.07 -7.50 -11.63
CA PHE A 191 -61.27 -8.11 -12.71
C PHE A 191 -61.36 -7.33 -14.01
N THR A 192 -62.56 -6.87 -14.38
CA THR A 192 -62.77 -6.04 -15.58
C THR A 192 -62.02 -4.72 -15.48
N GLN A 193 -62.05 -4.06 -14.32
CA GLN A 193 -61.31 -2.82 -14.08
C GLN A 193 -59.79 -3.02 -14.06
N ALA A 194 -59.32 -4.22 -13.69
CA ALA A 194 -57.91 -4.61 -13.75
C ALA A 194 -57.46 -5.06 -15.16
N GLY A 195 -58.39 -5.19 -16.11
CA GLY A 195 -58.11 -5.74 -17.44
C GLY A 195 -57.82 -7.25 -17.45
N ILE A 196 -58.29 -7.98 -16.42
CA ILE A 196 -58.13 -9.43 -16.28
C ILE A 196 -59.35 -10.12 -16.89
N ALA A 197 -59.12 -11.11 -17.75
CA ALA A 197 -60.19 -11.91 -18.33
C ALA A 197 -60.80 -12.85 -17.27
N ASP A 198 -62.10 -12.72 -17.02
CA ASP A 198 -62.84 -13.60 -16.11
C ASP A 198 -63.39 -14.82 -16.86
N ASN A 199 -62.72 -15.96 -16.73
CA ASN A 199 -63.01 -17.19 -17.50
C ASN A 199 -63.93 -18.20 -16.78
N VAL A 200 -64.45 -17.91 -15.57
CA VAL A 200 -65.32 -18.92 -14.92
C VAL A 200 -66.71 -18.93 -15.55
N ALA A 201 -67.25 -20.13 -15.70
CA ALA A 201 -68.52 -20.38 -16.39
C ALA A 201 -69.67 -19.55 -15.78
N LYS A 202 -70.36 -18.78 -16.63
CA LYS A 202 -71.57 -17.99 -16.27
C LYS A 202 -72.64 -18.83 -15.54
N ASN A 203 -72.62 -20.15 -15.71
CA ASN A 203 -73.58 -21.08 -15.10
C ASN A 203 -73.45 -21.20 -13.57
N LEU A 204 -72.33 -20.79 -12.96
CA LEU A 204 -72.21 -20.70 -11.49
C LEU A 204 -73.04 -19.55 -10.89
N LEU A 205 -73.42 -18.54 -11.68
CA LEU A 205 -74.23 -17.40 -11.26
C LEU A 205 -75.73 -17.70 -11.20
N MET A 206 -76.18 -18.84 -11.76
CA MET A 206 -77.60 -19.21 -11.83
C MET A 206 -78.06 -20.10 -10.64
N LEU A 207 -77.19 -20.41 -9.69
CA LEU A 207 -77.50 -21.27 -8.54
C LEU A 207 -78.08 -20.48 -7.36
N SER A 208 -79.18 -19.75 -7.56
CA SER A 208 -80.12 -19.34 -6.48
C SER A 208 -81.37 -18.67 -7.08
N GLN A 209 -82.08 -19.38 -7.95
CA GLN A 209 -83.49 -19.05 -8.23
C GLN A 209 -84.33 -20.30 -7.95
N LYS A 210 -84.64 -20.49 -6.67
CA LYS A 210 -85.82 -21.22 -6.21
C LYS A 210 -86.34 -20.55 -4.95
#